data_AF-A0A8S9WB22-F1
#
_entry.id   AF-A0A8S9WB22-F1
#
_cell.length_a   1.000
_cell.length_b   1.000
_cell.length_c   1.000
_cell.angle_alpha   90.00
_cell.angle_beta   90.00
_cell.angle_gamma   90.00
#
_symmetry.space_group_name_H-M   'P 1'
#
loop_
_entity.id
_entity.type
_entity.pdbx_description
1 polymer ?
#
loop_
_entity_poly.entity_id
_entity_poly.type
_entity_poly.pdbx_seq_one_letter_code
_entity_poly.pdbx_strand_id
1 'polypeptide(L)'
;MVKKPWLAAVLNIILSGLGYIYVGKRKLFGALLLVGELLTFVWIFTDPAALSLATNVWVNLAGILWIAALAIDAYRDAKEA
;
A
#
# COMPACT_ATOMS: atom_id res chain seq x y z
N MET A 1 22.02 -5.37 -6.08
CA MET A 1 21.19 -5.88 -7.18
C MET A 1 20.13 -4.85 -7.49
N VAL A 2 20.08 -4.34 -8.71
CA VAL A 2 19.03 -3.41 -9.14
C VAL A 2 17.69 -4.13 -9.01
N LYS A 3 16.80 -3.56 -8.20
CA LYS A 3 15.47 -4.12 -7.93
C LYS A 3 14.58 -3.88 -9.14
N LYS A 4 13.66 -4.79 -9.46
CA LYS A 4 12.77 -4.63 -10.61
C LYS A 4 11.70 -3.57 -10.29
N PRO A 5 11.64 -2.42 -10.97
CA PRO A 5 10.74 -1.33 -10.57
C PRO A 5 9.26 -1.70 -10.65
N TRP A 6 8.87 -2.44 -11.69
CA TRP A 6 7.49 -2.92 -11.85
C TRP A 6 7.08 -3.85 -10.70
N LEU A 7 8.00 -4.64 -10.15
CA LEU A 7 7.70 -5.53 -9.04
C LEU A 7 7.45 -4.74 -7.75
N ALA A 8 8.21 -3.66 -7.52
CA ALA A 8 7.95 -2.76 -6.40
C ALA A 8 6.55 -2.13 -6.49
N ALA A 9 6.10 -1.75 -7.69
CA ALA A 9 4.76 -1.23 -7.92
C ALA A 9 3.68 -2.27 -7.62
N VAL A 10 3.79 -3.46 -8.21
CA VAL A 10 2.82 -4.56 -8.03
C VAL A 10 2.71 -4.97 -6.56
N LEU A 11 3.84 -5.06 -5.85
CA LEU A 11 3.82 -5.37 -4.42
C LEU A 11 3.02 -4.34 -3.61
N ASN A 12 3.13 -3.05 -3.94
CA ASN A 12 2.34 -2.00 -3.28
C ASN A 12 0.87 -1.94 -3.71
N ILE A 13 0.50 -2.56 -4.84
CA ILE A 13 -0.92 -2.72 -5.20
C ILE A 13 -1.56 -3.84 -4.36
N ILE A 14 -0.79 -4.90 -4.07
CA ILE A 14 -1.28 -6.04 -3.28
C ILE A 14 -1.41 -5.66 -1.81
N LEU A 15 -0.33 -5.12 -1.23
CA LEU A 15 -0.30 -4.59 0.12
C LEU A 15 0.60 -3.37 0.17
N SER A 16 0.03 -2.24 0.53
CA SER A 16 0.70 -0.97 0.75
C SER A 16 1.90 -1.17 1.68
N GLY A 17 3.10 -0.82 1.22
CA GLY A 17 4.32 -0.95 2.02
C GLY A 17 5.30 -2.00 1.52
N LEU A 18 4.81 -3.10 0.92
CA LEU A 18 5.67 -4.21 0.48
C LEU A 18 6.68 -3.79 -0.59
N GLY A 19 6.30 -2.88 -1.49
CA GLY A 19 7.19 -2.34 -2.51
C GLY A 19 8.41 -1.65 -1.89
N TYR A 20 8.20 -0.82 -0.87
CA TYR A 20 9.27 -0.11 -0.17
C TYR A 20 10.17 -1.05 0.64
N ILE A 21 9.60 -2.09 1.25
CA ILE A 21 10.37 -3.13 1.96
C ILE A 21 11.25 -3.90 0.96
N TYR A 22 10.69 -4.25 -0.20
CA TYR A 22 11.41 -4.95 -1.27
C TYR A 22 12.60 -4.13 -1.82
N VAL A 23 12.39 -2.83 -2.06
CA VAL A 23 13.44 -1.90 -2.52
C VAL A 23 14.50 -1.73 -1.43
N GLY A 24 14.07 -1.56 -0.18
CA GLY A 24 14.95 -1.57 0.98
C GLY A 24 15.56 -0.21 1.35
N LYS A 25 15.28 0.87 0.60
CA LYS A 25 15.68 2.24 0.96
C LYS A 25 14.82 2.82 2.09
N ARG A 26 13.51 2.64 2.01
CA ARG A 26 12.51 3.21 2.94
C ARG A 26 11.79 2.13 3.74
N LYS A 27 12.54 1.20 4.35
CA LYS A 27 11.99 0.01 5.05
C LYS A 27 11.02 0.35 6.18
N LEU A 28 11.36 1.33 7.03
CA LEU A 28 10.51 1.73 8.15
C LEU A 28 9.18 2.32 7.65
N PHE A 29 9.24 3.19 6.64
CA PHE A 29 8.04 3.74 6.00
C PHE A 29 7.16 2.63 5.42
N GLY A 30 7.75 1.69 4.68
CA GLY A 30 7.04 0.53 4.15
C GLY A 30 6.41 -0.35 5.24
N ALA A 31 7.14 -0.59 6.34
CA ALA A 31 6.63 -1.39 7.44
C ALA A 31 5.45 -0.71 8.15
N LEU A 32 5.50 0.61 8.37
CA LEU A 32 4.41 1.37 8.97
C LEU A 32 3.15 1.36 8.09
N LEU A 33 3.31 1.53 6.77
CA LEU A 33 2.19 1.41 5.83
C LEU A 33 1.56 0.01 5.87
N LEU A 34 2.39 -1.03 5.83
CA LEU A 34 1.91 -2.42 5.85
C LEU A 34 1.17 -2.74 7.14
N VAL A 35 1.73 -2.38 8.29
CA VAL A 35 1.08 -2.61 9.60
C VAL A 35 -0.22 -1.80 9.70
N GLY A 36 -0.23 -0.54 9.26
CA GLY A 36 -1.43 0.30 9.26
C GLY A 36 -2.55 -0.27 8.39
N GLU A 37 -2.21 -0.77 7.19
CA GLU A 37 -3.17 -1.41 6.29
C GLU A 37 -3.72 -2.71 6.88
N LEU A 38 -2.87 -3.56 7.47
CA LEU A 38 -3.33 -4.78 8.14
C LEU A 38 -4.26 -4.49 9.33
N LEU A 39 -3.94 -3.48 10.15
CA LEU A 39 -4.82 -3.03 11.24
C LEU A 39 -6.15 -2.48 10.71
N THR A 40 -6.11 -1.78 9.57
CA THR A 40 -7.32 -1.28 8.90
C THR A 40 -8.20 -2.43 8.42
N PHE A 41 -7.62 -3.49 7.85
CA PHE A 41 -8.39 -4.69 7.51
C PHE A 41 -9.01 -5.34 8.74
N VAL A 42 -8.26 -5.49 9.83
CA VAL A 42 -8.80 -6.01 11.08
C VAL A 42 -10.00 -5.18 11.53
N TRP A 43 -9.90 -3.85 11.52
CA TRP A 43 -11.00 -2.95 11.88
C TRP A 43 -12.22 -3.14 10.97
N ILE A 44 -12.03 -3.16 9.64
CA ILE A 44 -13.12 -3.36 8.67
C ILE A 44 -13.87 -4.67 8.90
N PHE A 45 -13.16 -5.76 9.24
CA PHE A 45 -13.78 -7.08 9.44
C PHE A 45 -14.29 -7.33 10.86
N THR A 46 -14.06 -6.42 11.80
CA THR A 46 -14.48 -6.57 13.21
C THR A 46 -15.51 -5.52 13.65
N ASP A 47 -15.65 -4.42 12.92
CA ASP A 47 -16.59 -3.33 13.22
C ASP A 47 -17.61 -3.13 12.09
N PRO A 48 -18.92 -3.33 12.34
CA PRO A 48 -19.97 -3.14 11.32
C PRO A 48 -20.03 -1.73 10.72
N ALA A 49 -19.68 -0.68 11.49
CA ALA A 49 -19.66 0.69 10.99
C ALA A 49 -18.53 0.88 9.99
N ALA A 50 -17.37 0.27 10.25
CA ALA A 50 -16.22 0.27 9.35
C ALA A 50 -16.52 -0.50 8.06
N LEU A 51 -17.18 -1.66 8.16
CA LEU A 51 -17.62 -2.43 6.99
C LEU A 51 -18.57 -1.63 6.11
N SER A 52 -19.56 -0.94 6.71
CA SER A 52 -20.47 -0.05 5.99
C SER A 52 -19.70 1.06 5.27
N LEU A 53 -18.75 1.71 5.94
CA LEU A 53 -17.89 2.73 5.34
C LEU A 53 -17.08 2.19 4.16
N ALA A 54 -16.56 0.96 4.26
CA ALA A 54 -15.79 0.31 3.20
C ALA A 54 -16.61 0.02 1.93
N THR A 55 -17.94 -0.04 2.03
CA THR A 55 -18.83 -0.17 0.85
C THR A 55 -19.14 1.17 0.18
N ASN A 56 -18.76 2.30 0.79
CA ASN A 56 -19.01 3.63 0.23
C ASN A 56 -18.17 3.87 -1.02
N VAL A 57 -18.80 4.31 -2.12
CA VAL A 57 -18.12 4.51 -3.41
C VAL A 57 -16.98 5.53 -3.34
N TRP A 58 -17.13 6.61 -2.58
CA TRP A 58 -16.11 7.66 -2.47
C TRP A 58 -14.90 7.18 -1.68
N VAL A 59 -15.12 6.35 -0.65
CA VAL A 59 -14.04 5.71 0.12
C VAL A 59 -13.25 4.76 -0.78
N ASN A 60 -13.93 3.96 -1.60
CA ASN A 60 -13.27 3.06 -2.56
C ASN A 60 -12.47 3.81 -3.62
N LEU A 61 -13.03 4.88 -4.19
CA LEU A 61 -12.31 5.72 -5.16
C LEU A 61 -11.06 6.37 -4.53
N ALA A 62 -11.18 6.88 -3.31
CA ALA A 62 -10.03 7.41 -2.58
C ALA A 62 -8.97 6.33 -2.31
N GLY A 63 -9.39 5.12 -1.91
CA GLY A 63 -8.52 3.97 -1.71
C GLY A 63 -7.76 3.55 -2.97
N ILE A 64 -8.44 3.48 -4.13
CA ILE A 64 -7.80 3.17 -5.41
C ILE A 64 -6.74 4.21 -5.77
N LEU A 65 -7.06 5.50 -5.63
CA LEU A 65 -6.11 6.59 -5.90
C LEU A 65 -4.92 6.55 -4.95
N TRP A 66 -5.16 6.25 -3.68
CA TRP A 66 -4.11 6.08 -2.66
C TRP A 66 -3.16 4.93 -3.01
N ILE A 67 -3.70 3.75 -3.31
CA ILE A 67 -2.91 2.57 -3.72
C ILE A 67 -2.10 2.88 -4.99
N ALA A 68 -2.73 3.51 -5.98
CA ALA A 68 -2.05 3.91 -7.22
C ALA A 68 -0.88 4.88 -6.96
N ALA A 69 -1.08 5.86 -6.07
CA ALA A 69 -0.02 6.80 -5.69
C ALA A 69 1.17 6.08 -5.04
N LEU A 70 0.92 5.17 -4.09
CA LEU A 70 1.98 4.39 -3.43
C LEU A 70 2.69 3.41 -4.39
N ALA A 71 1.97 2.84 -5.35
CA ALA A 71 2.55 1.98 -6.37
C ALA A 71 3.49 2.76 -7.31
N ILE A 72 3.07 3.95 -7.76
CA ILE A 72 3.88 4.84 -8.59
C ILE A 72 5.13 5.31 -7.81
N ASP A 73 4.97 5.66 -6.54
CA ASP A 73 6.09 6.13 -5.73
C ASP A 73 7.12 5.02 -5.47
N ALA A 74 6.70 3.80 -5.14
CA ALA A 74 7.64 2.68 -5.00
C ALA A 74 8.30 2.26 -6.32
N TYR A 75 7.59 2.39 -7.45
CA TYR A 75 8.21 2.21 -8.77
C TYR A 75 9.37 3.18 -8.97
N ARG A 76 9.16 4.46 -8.64
CA ARG A 76 10.20 5.50 -8.75
C ARG A 76 11.35 5.26 -7.78
N ASP A 77 11.03 4.90 -6.53
CA ASP A 77 12.02 4.53 -5.50
C ASP A 77 12.97 3.43 -5.99
N ALA A 78 12.40 2.41 -6.64
CA ALA A 78 13.13 1.28 -7.20
C ALA A 78 13.95 1.66 -8.44
N LYS A 79 13.47 2.59 -9.27
CA LYS A 79 14.19 3.05 -10.48
C LYS A 79 15.41 3.92 -10.12
N GLU A 80 15.34 4.62 -9.00
CA GLU A 80 16.40 5.47 -8.48
C GLU A 80 17.38 4.71 -7.56
N ALA A 81 17.15 3.41 -7.29
CA ALA A 81 17.92 2.55 -6.37
C ALA A 81 18.94 1.65 -7.06
#